data_AF-J5UI55-F1
#
_entry.id   AF-J5UI55-F1
#
_cell.length_a   1.000
_cell.length_b   1.000
_cell.length_c   1.000
_cell.angle_alpha   90.00
_cell.angle_beta   90.00
_cell.angle_gamma   90.00
#
_symmetry.space_group_name_H-M   'P 1'
#
loop_
_entity.id
_entity.type
_entity.pdbx_description
1 polymer ?
#
loop_
_entity_poly.entity_id
_entity_poly.type
_entity_poly.pdbx_seq_one_letter_code
_entity_poly.pdbx_strand_id
1 'polypeptide(L)'
;MKRKRIALALSLIMTLTSINVPLSQAQGDIENHWAKQTITKWQQEGFLKGDKNGNINPDNNITRAEFITLINKALGYNKTGDKIKTYKDIKQTDWYYSQIMTAIEQGYISGTSKDTISPGSNITRQEVMTIINKIANTKSKSQIDKNQIKDIEKTSSWAKQSVQNMIENGYIAGYQSQINPTNKMTRAEAITLIEAYKQNNRTLSFKGEYNLGQINNLTILTGDITIKDTQIQDLIIDKQAKGKIQLQNVQ
;
A
#
# COMPACT_ATOMS: atom_id res chain seq x y z
N MET A 1 -53.83 60.44 22.20
CA MET A 1 -52.36 60.38 22.05
C MET A 1 -51.71 59.87 23.34
N LYS A 2 -51.04 58.71 23.29
CA LYS A 2 -49.84 58.29 24.06
C LYS A 2 -49.78 56.75 24.05
N ARG A 3 -48.97 56.20 23.14
CA ARG A 3 -48.59 54.78 23.12
C ARG A 3 -47.54 54.55 24.21
N LYS A 4 -47.72 53.55 25.07
CA LYS A 4 -46.64 53.00 25.93
C LYS A 4 -46.34 51.57 25.50
N ARG A 5 -45.04 51.26 25.52
CA ARG A 5 -44.32 50.22 24.80
C ARG A 5 -44.48 48.87 25.49
N ILE A 6 -44.78 47.82 24.72
CA ILE A 6 -44.56 46.42 25.12
C ILE A 6 -43.18 46.03 24.57
N ALA A 7 -42.27 45.66 25.46
CA ALA A 7 -40.96 45.14 25.11
C ALA A 7 -41.12 43.67 24.70
N LEU A 8 -40.68 43.33 23.49
CA LEU A 8 -40.54 41.95 23.02
C LEU A 8 -39.05 41.62 22.99
N ALA A 9 -38.62 40.73 23.89
CA ALA A 9 -37.29 40.14 23.83
C ALA A 9 -37.29 39.05 22.76
N LEU A 10 -36.56 39.25 21.65
CA LEU A 10 -36.28 38.20 20.67
C LEU A 10 -35.07 37.40 21.14
N SER A 11 -35.29 36.18 21.63
CA SER A 11 -34.25 35.16 21.77
C SER A 11 -34.01 34.52 20.41
N LEU A 12 -32.88 34.87 19.78
CA LEU A 12 -32.40 34.26 18.55
C LEU A 12 -31.81 32.88 18.87
N ILE A 13 -32.60 31.81 18.73
CA ILE A 13 -32.11 30.43 18.81
C ILE A 13 -31.41 30.11 17.48
N MET A 14 -30.07 30.19 17.45
CA MET A 14 -29.24 29.63 16.39
C MET A 14 -29.24 28.11 16.53
N THR A 15 -30.19 27.43 15.88
CA THR A 15 -30.07 25.99 15.67
C THR A 15 -28.93 25.75 14.68
N LEU A 16 -27.80 25.25 15.17
CA LEU A 16 -26.81 24.59 14.31
C LEU A 16 -27.49 23.38 13.69
N THR A 17 -28.01 23.53 12.47
CA THR A 17 -28.33 22.38 11.64
C THR A 17 -27.01 21.77 11.22
N SER A 18 -26.63 20.67 11.87
CA SER A 18 -25.60 19.77 11.38
C SER A 18 -25.99 19.40 9.95
N ILE A 19 -25.27 19.94 8.97
CA ILE A 19 -25.38 19.45 7.60
C ILE A 19 -24.77 18.05 7.66
N ASN A 20 -25.62 17.03 7.82
CA ASN A 20 -25.26 15.67 7.45
C ASN A 20 -25.02 15.72 5.96
N VAL A 21 -23.77 15.92 5.54
CA VAL A 21 -23.37 15.63 4.17
C VAL A 21 -23.50 14.11 4.09
N PRO A 22 -24.49 13.56 3.36
CA PRO A 22 -24.53 12.13 3.17
C PRO A 22 -23.20 11.76 2.49
N LEU A 23 -22.50 10.76 3.05
CA LEU A 23 -21.36 10.12 2.42
C LEU A 23 -21.88 9.34 1.21
N SER A 24 -22.35 10.05 0.20
CA SER A 24 -23.08 9.50 -0.93
C SER A 24 -22.10 9.19 -2.06
N GLN A 25 -21.98 7.88 -2.31
CA GLN A 25 -21.55 7.23 -3.55
C GLN A 25 -20.05 7.30 -3.91
N ALA A 26 -19.23 6.66 -3.07
CA ALA A 26 -17.90 6.14 -3.46
C ALA A 26 -17.91 4.61 -3.67
N GLN A 27 -19.11 4.04 -3.84
CA GLN A 27 -19.35 2.59 -3.86
C GLN A 27 -19.43 2.02 -5.29
N GLY A 28 -19.74 2.84 -6.28
CA GLY A 28 -20.14 2.37 -7.62
C GLY A 28 -19.05 1.63 -8.39
N ASP A 29 -17.81 2.14 -8.37
CA ASP A 29 -16.70 1.58 -9.15
C ASP A 29 -15.96 0.44 -8.42
N ILE A 30 -16.32 0.14 -7.18
CA ILE A 30 -15.72 -0.93 -6.38
C ILE A 30 -16.70 -2.06 -6.02
N GLU A 31 -17.98 -1.95 -6.37
CA GLU A 31 -19.04 -2.84 -5.85
C GLU A 31 -18.79 -4.32 -6.14
N ASN A 32 -18.22 -4.64 -7.31
CA ASN A 32 -17.85 -6.00 -7.74
C ASN A 32 -16.32 -6.19 -7.85
N HIS A 33 -15.54 -5.26 -7.31
CA HIS A 33 -14.09 -5.28 -7.44
C HIS A 33 -13.46 -6.19 -6.37
N TRP A 34 -12.45 -6.98 -6.73
CA TRP A 34 -11.81 -7.95 -5.82
C TRP A 34 -11.23 -7.30 -4.55
N ALA A 35 -10.75 -6.05 -4.66
CA ALA A 35 -10.21 -5.27 -3.55
C ALA A 35 -11.25 -4.48 -2.74
N LYS A 36 -12.56 -4.66 -3.00
CA LYS A 36 -13.64 -3.87 -2.38
C LYS A 36 -13.53 -3.80 -0.87
N GLN A 37 -13.32 -4.93 -0.21
CA GLN A 37 -13.26 -5.00 1.26
C GLN A 37 -12.13 -4.11 1.81
N THR A 38 -10.93 -4.24 1.27
CA THR A 38 -9.77 -3.45 1.70
C THR A 38 -9.95 -1.97 1.39
N ILE A 39 -10.46 -1.64 0.20
CA ILE A 39 -10.72 -0.26 -0.21
C ILE A 39 -11.76 0.39 0.72
N THR A 40 -12.86 -0.31 1.01
CA THR A 40 -13.93 0.17 1.89
C THR A 40 -13.38 0.44 3.30
N LYS A 41 -12.57 -0.48 3.83
CA LYS A 41 -11.88 -0.29 5.11
C LYS A 41 -11.03 0.98 5.10
N TRP A 42 -10.23 1.20 4.07
CA TRP A 42 -9.35 2.37 3.95
C TRP A 42 -10.11 3.70 3.79
N GLN A 43 -11.30 3.68 3.17
CA GLN A 43 -12.19 4.83 3.14
C GLN A 43 -12.71 5.16 4.54
N GLN A 44 -13.14 4.15 5.31
CA GLN A 44 -13.63 4.30 6.68
C GLN A 44 -12.54 4.78 7.64
N GLU A 45 -11.30 4.30 7.46
CA GLU A 45 -10.11 4.74 8.22
C GLU A 45 -9.59 6.12 7.78
N GLY A 46 -10.14 6.72 6.70
CA GLY A 46 -9.75 8.04 6.21
C GLY A 46 -8.43 8.08 5.43
N PHE A 47 -7.86 6.93 5.09
CA PHE A 47 -6.60 6.84 4.35
C PHE A 47 -6.79 7.14 2.86
N LEU A 48 -7.94 6.76 2.34
CA LEU A 48 -8.28 6.89 0.93
C LEU A 48 -9.42 7.89 0.73
N LYS A 49 -9.24 8.78 -0.26
CA LYS A 49 -10.31 9.61 -0.79
C LYS A 49 -10.44 9.34 -2.29
N GLY A 50 -11.68 9.31 -2.78
CA GLY A 50 -11.97 9.26 -4.21
C GLY A 50 -11.63 10.55 -4.94
N ASP A 51 -11.81 10.54 -6.25
CA ASP A 51 -11.66 11.72 -7.09
C ASP A 51 -12.76 12.76 -6.84
N LYS A 52 -12.82 13.81 -7.68
CA LYS A 52 -13.83 14.87 -7.58
C LYS A 52 -15.29 14.38 -7.67
N ASN A 53 -15.51 13.19 -8.24
CA ASN A 53 -16.81 12.56 -8.39
C ASN A 53 -17.06 11.48 -7.33
N GLY A 54 -16.08 11.24 -6.44
CA GLY A 54 -16.16 10.21 -5.40
C GLY A 54 -15.63 8.83 -5.83
N ASN A 55 -15.22 8.64 -7.09
CA ASN A 55 -14.73 7.34 -7.58
C ASN A 55 -13.35 7.02 -7.01
N ILE A 56 -13.11 5.76 -6.68
CA ILE A 56 -11.79 5.30 -6.22
C ILE A 56 -10.81 5.12 -7.37
N ASN A 57 -11.31 4.73 -8.54
CA ASN A 57 -10.57 4.34 -9.73
C ASN A 57 -9.56 3.22 -9.41
N PRO A 58 -10.02 2.04 -8.92
CA PRO A 58 -9.16 0.99 -8.40
C PRO A 58 -8.18 0.42 -9.44
N ASP A 59 -8.59 0.35 -10.71
CA ASP A 59 -7.82 -0.21 -11.81
C ASP A 59 -6.92 0.81 -12.53
N ASN A 60 -7.04 2.09 -12.18
CA ASN A 60 -6.12 3.10 -12.71
C ASN A 60 -4.73 2.90 -12.12
N ASN A 61 -3.71 3.13 -12.96
CA ASN A 61 -2.33 3.16 -12.50
C ASN A 61 -2.14 4.29 -11.48
N ILE A 62 -1.44 3.97 -10.38
CA ILE A 62 -1.18 4.94 -9.31
C ILE A 62 0.12 5.70 -9.59
N THR A 63 0.09 7.02 -9.36
CA THR A 63 1.30 7.84 -9.43
C THR A 63 2.20 7.59 -8.22
N ARG A 64 3.49 7.87 -8.37
CA ARG A 64 4.47 7.75 -7.28
C ARG A 64 4.10 8.61 -6.06
N ALA A 65 3.61 9.84 -6.28
CA ALA A 65 3.17 10.73 -5.21
C ALA A 65 1.93 10.21 -4.47
N GLU A 66 0.96 9.66 -5.19
CA GLU A 66 -0.22 9.04 -4.58
C GLU A 66 0.16 7.82 -3.75
N PHE A 67 1.02 6.94 -4.29
CA PHE A 67 1.50 5.76 -3.56
C PHE A 67 2.18 6.13 -2.23
N ILE A 68 3.06 7.14 -2.26
CA ILE A 68 3.74 7.67 -1.06
C ILE A 68 2.73 8.24 -0.05
N THR A 69 1.73 8.97 -0.54
CA THR A 69 0.67 9.52 0.32
C THR A 69 -0.12 8.41 1.01
N LEU A 70 -0.43 7.34 0.30
CA LEU A 70 -1.13 6.18 0.86
C LEU A 70 -0.30 5.48 1.94
N ILE A 71 1.01 5.28 1.72
CA ILE A 71 1.93 4.73 2.72
C ILE A 71 1.92 5.59 3.99
N ASN A 72 2.16 6.89 3.84
CA ASN A 72 2.25 7.79 4.99
C ASN A 72 0.98 7.77 5.84
N LYS A 73 -0.19 7.79 5.19
CA LYS A 73 -1.48 7.72 5.89
C LYS A 73 -1.67 6.38 6.58
N ALA A 74 -1.47 5.27 5.87
CA ALA A 74 -1.73 3.94 6.39
C ALA A 74 -0.78 3.53 7.53
N LEU A 75 0.47 4.04 7.52
CA LEU A 75 1.48 3.77 8.53
C LEU A 75 1.66 4.89 9.57
N GLY A 76 0.86 5.96 9.47
CA GLY A 76 0.88 7.08 10.42
C GLY A 76 2.14 7.97 10.34
N TYR A 77 2.85 7.97 9.22
CA TYR A 77 4.02 8.84 9.03
C TYR A 77 3.58 10.29 8.78
N ASN A 78 3.94 11.16 9.71
CA ASN A 78 3.58 12.58 9.70
C ASN A 78 4.79 13.51 9.98
N LYS A 79 5.95 12.95 10.31
CA LYS A 79 7.16 13.73 10.59
C LYS A 79 7.65 14.39 9.31
N THR A 80 7.81 15.70 9.33
CA THR A 80 8.38 16.49 8.24
C THR A 80 9.76 17.00 8.61
N GLY A 81 10.65 17.09 7.62
CA GLY A 81 11.99 17.64 7.75
C GLY A 81 12.12 19.08 7.29
N ASP A 82 13.34 19.44 6.89
CA ASP A 82 13.63 20.72 6.27
C ASP A 82 13.06 20.82 4.84
N LYS A 83 12.98 22.05 4.32
CA LYS A 83 12.59 22.30 2.92
C LYS A 83 13.42 21.45 1.95
N ILE A 84 12.73 20.71 1.08
CA ILE A 84 13.33 20.00 -0.05
C ILE A 84 14.01 21.02 -0.97
N LYS A 85 15.34 20.94 -1.12
CA LYS A 85 16.14 21.79 -2.02
C LYS A 85 16.76 21.01 -3.19
N THR A 86 16.83 19.69 -3.09
CA THR A 86 17.59 18.83 -4.01
C THR A 86 16.85 18.51 -5.30
N TYR A 87 15.51 18.47 -5.27
CA TYR A 87 14.69 17.96 -6.36
C TYR A 87 13.99 19.09 -7.11
N LYS A 88 14.18 19.18 -8.43
CA LYS A 88 13.70 20.30 -9.28
C LYS A 88 12.24 20.16 -9.71
N ASP A 89 11.70 18.95 -9.65
CA ASP A 89 10.36 18.58 -10.10
C ASP A 89 9.31 18.62 -8.96
N ILE A 90 9.65 19.27 -7.85
CA ILE A 90 8.79 19.42 -6.68
C ILE A 90 8.77 20.88 -6.24
N LYS A 91 7.57 21.44 -6.09
CA LYS A 91 7.33 22.80 -5.58
C LYS A 91 6.62 22.75 -4.24
N GLN A 92 6.88 23.71 -3.36
CA GLN A 92 6.22 23.80 -2.05
C GLN A 92 4.69 23.89 -2.12
N THR A 93 4.17 24.39 -3.23
CA THR A 93 2.73 24.50 -3.50
C THR A 93 2.09 23.20 -3.98
N ASP A 94 2.89 22.16 -4.29
CA ASP A 94 2.35 20.89 -4.74
C ASP A 94 1.67 20.16 -3.59
N TRP A 95 0.49 19.60 -3.84
CA TRP A 95 -0.30 18.91 -2.81
C TRP A 95 0.44 17.74 -2.14
N TYR A 96 1.37 17.12 -2.86
CA TYR A 96 2.20 16.01 -2.37
C TYR A 96 3.49 16.46 -1.70
N TYR A 97 3.82 17.77 -1.65
CA TYR A 97 5.11 18.26 -1.16
C TYR A 97 5.45 17.71 0.23
N SER A 98 4.52 17.84 1.18
CA SER A 98 4.69 17.36 2.54
C SER A 98 4.82 15.84 2.61
N GLN A 99 4.12 15.11 1.75
CA GLN A 99 4.15 13.65 1.71
C GLN A 99 5.50 13.14 1.21
N ILE A 100 6.03 13.74 0.16
CA ILE A 100 7.37 13.43 -0.35
C ILE A 100 8.44 13.79 0.69
N MET A 101 8.31 14.94 1.35
CA MET A 101 9.24 15.36 2.40
C MET A 101 9.25 14.35 3.56
N THR A 102 8.09 13.93 4.05
CA THR A 102 8.00 12.87 5.06
C THR A 102 8.66 11.59 4.59
N ALA A 103 8.44 11.18 3.34
CA ALA A 103 9.00 9.96 2.80
C ALA A 103 10.53 9.98 2.70
N ILE A 104 11.11 11.13 2.35
CA ILE A 104 12.57 11.36 2.35
C ILE A 104 13.09 11.27 3.78
N GLU A 105 12.40 11.88 4.74
CA GLU A 105 12.86 11.95 6.13
C GLU A 105 12.71 10.64 6.89
N GLN A 106 11.75 9.80 6.49
CA GLN A 106 11.65 8.41 6.92
C GLN A 106 12.67 7.51 6.20
N GLY A 107 13.35 8.00 5.16
CA GLY A 107 14.41 7.28 4.45
C GLY A 107 13.94 6.18 3.49
N TYR A 108 12.63 6.02 3.28
CA TYR A 108 12.12 4.93 2.45
C TYR A 108 12.02 5.26 0.95
N ILE A 109 12.24 6.52 0.56
CA ILE A 109 12.41 6.89 -0.86
C ILE A 109 13.73 7.58 -1.14
N SER A 110 14.11 7.55 -2.41
CA SER A 110 15.11 8.40 -3.02
C SER A 110 14.57 8.91 -4.36
N GLY A 111 15.26 9.89 -4.96
CA GLY A 111 15.01 10.32 -6.32
C GLY A 111 15.12 9.16 -7.33
N THR A 112 14.39 9.27 -8.45
CA THR A 112 14.58 8.43 -9.64
C THR A 112 15.83 8.85 -10.41
N SER A 113 16.34 10.05 -10.15
CA SER A 113 17.68 10.51 -10.50
C SER A 113 18.26 11.31 -9.32
N LYS A 114 19.45 11.91 -9.51
CA LYS A 114 20.09 12.78 -8.53
C LYS A 114 19.22 13.99 -8.12
N ASP A 115 18.40 14.51 -9.02
CA ASP A 115 17.69 15.78 -8.88
C ASP A 115 16.19 15.69 -9.22
N THR A 116 15.65 14.48 -9.38
CA THR A 116 14.25 14.24 -9.81
C THR A 116 13.60 13.14 -8.97
N ILE A 117 12.37 13.36 -8.49
CA ILE A 117 11.57 12.38 -7.74
C ILE A 117 10.57 11.64 -8.63
N SER A 118 10.12 12.25 -9.71
CA SER A 118 9.05 11.79 -10.62
C SER A 118 7.68 11.61 -9.94
N PRO A 119 7.14 12.62 -9.22
CA PRO A 119 5.93 12.46 -8.41
C PRO A 119 4.68 12.11 -9.24
N GLY A 120 4.55 12.70 -10.44
CA GLY A 120 3.41 12.46 -11.34
C GLY A 120 3.53 11.22 -12.22
N SER A 121 4.66 10.51 -12.20
CA SER A 121 4.85 9.30 -12.99
C SER A 121 4.15 8.11 -12.34
N ASN A 122 3.50 7.27 -13.17
CA ASN A 122 2.97 5.99 -12.71
C ASN A 122 4.11 5.10 -12.20
N ILE A 123 3.95 4.56 -10.99
CA ILE A 123 4.99 3.77 -10.33
C ILE A 123 5.01 2.34 -10.88
N THR A 124 6.21 1.79 -11.04
CA THR A 124 6.41 0.39 -11.44
C THR A 124 6.36 -0.55 -10.24
N ARG A 125 6.06 -1.82 -10.48
CA ARG A 125 6.07 -2.85 -9.42
C ARG A 125 7.42 -2.96 -8.72
N GLN A 126 8.55 -2.90 -9.44
CA GLN A 126 9.88 -2.94 -8.82
C GLN A 126 10.20 -1.72 -7.95
N GLU A 127 9.69 -0.53 -8.30
CA GLU A 127 9.83 0.66 -7.45
C GLU A 127 9.03 0.51 -6.16
N VAL A 128 7.80 0.01 -6.25
CA VAL A 128 6.97 -0.30 -5.09
C VAL A 128 7.66 -1.32 -4.17
N MET A 129 8.18 -2.41 -4.74
CA MET A 129 8.93 -3.42 -3.97
C MET A 129 10.15 -2.82 -3.28
N THR A 130 10.85 -1.91 -3.95
CA THR A 130 12.01 -1.23 -3.35
C THR A 130 11.61 -0.31 -2.21
N ILE A 131 10.50 0.42 -2.34
CA ILE A 131 9.97 1.27 -1.27
C ILE A 131 9.55 0.42 -0.07
N ILE A 132 8.71 -0.59 -0.26
CA ILE A 132 8.24 -1.42 0.85
C ILE A 132 9.39 -2.19 1.50
N ASN A 133 10.37 -2.68 0.73
CA ASN A 133 11.56 -3.32 1.29
C ASN A 133 12.36 -2.38 2.19
N LYS A 134 12.50 -1.10 1.83
CA LYS A 134 13.15 -0.09 2.67
C LYS A 134 12.38 0.16 3.97
N ILE A 135 11.04 0.19 3.91
CA ILE A 135 10.18 0.35 5.09
C ILE A 135 10.29 -0.87 6.00
N ALA A 136 10.18 -2.07 5.42
CA ALA A 136 10.27 -3.32 6.16
C ALA A 136 11.65 -3.50 6.80
N ASN A 137 12.71 -3.02 6.15
CA ASN A 137 14.11 -3.18 6.56
C ASN A 137 14.46 -4.65 6.87
N THR A 138 13.83 -5.59 6.17
CA THR A 138 13.98 -7.02 6.42
C THR A 138 14.97 -7.64 5.45
N LYS A 139 15.98 -8.33 5.98
CA LYS A 139 16.75 -9.31 5.22
C LYS A 139 16.03 -10.65 5.27
N SER A 140 15.87 -11.29 4.13
CA SER A 140 15.28 -12.62 4.04
C SER A 140 16.24 -13.69 4.59
N LYS A 141 15.68 -14.70 5.27
CA LYS A 141 16.33 -15.97 5.58
C LYS A 141 15.82 -17.13 4.72
N SER A 142 14.82 -16.86 3.88
CA SER A 142 14.21 -17.83 2.97
C SER A 142 15.13 -18.11 1.78
N GLN A 143 14.99 -19.29 1.19
CA GLN A 143 15.70 -19.73 0.00
C GLN A 143 14.68 -20.24 -1.02
N ILE A 144 14.36 -19.41 -2.01
CA ILE A 144 13.42 -19.77 -3.08
C ILE A 144 14.17 -20.19 -4.34
N ASP A 145 13.58 -21.07 -5.15
CA ASP A 145 14.11 -21.39 -6.47
C ASP A 145 13.83 -20.23 -7.43
N LYS A 146 14.84 -19.39 -7.70
CA LYS A 146 14.66 -18.22 -8.57
C LYS A 146 14.41 -18.59 -10.03
N ASN A 147 14.80 -19.78 -10.48
CA ASN A 147 14.66 -20.19 -11.88
C ASN A 147 13.19 -20.33 -12.30
N GLN A 148 12.29 -20.47 -11.33
CA GLN A 148 10.86 -20.51 -11.61
C GLN A 148 10.30 -19.12 -11.95
N ILE A 149 10.99 -18.03 -11.60
CA ILE A 149 10.50 -16.66 -11.84
C ILE A 149 10.91 -16.22 -13.24
N LYS A 150 9.97 -16.33 -14.19
CA LYS A 150 10.24 -16.22 -15.63
C LYS A 150 10.80 -14.87 -16.07
N ASP A 151 10.49 -13.81 -15.33
CA ASP A 151 10.81 -12.43 -15.67
C ASP A 151 11.71 -11.75 -14.63
N ILE A 152 12.37 -12.52 -13.77
CA ILE A 152 13.27 -11.97 -12.75
C ILE A 152 14.39 -11.12 -13.37
N GLU A 153 14.90 -11.50 -14.54
CA GLU A 153 15.94 -10.75 -15.26
C GLU A 153 15.46 -9.43 -15.86
N LYS A 154 14.15 -9.18 -15.96
CA LYS A 154 13.62 -7.86 -16.33
C LYS A 154 13.75 -6.84 -15.19
N THR A 155 14.09 -7.30 -13.98
CA THR A 155 14.32 -6.43 -12.83
C THR A 155 15.58 -5.61 -13.03
N SER A 156 15.45 -4.28 -12.89
CA SER A 156 16.60 -3.38 -12.96
C SER A 156 17.62 -3.68 -11.87
N SER A 157 18.92 -3.52 -12.16
CA SER A 157 20.03 -3.86 -11.24
C SER A 157 19.87 -3.26 -9.84
N TRP A 158 19.45 -2.00 -9.75
CA TRP A 158 19.20 -1.29 -8.49
C TRP A 158 18.05 -1.87 -7.66
N ALA A 159 17.11 -2.58 -8.28
CA ALA A 159 15.94 -3.15 -7.63
C ALA A 159 16.13 -4.63 -7.24
N LYS A 160 17.09 -5.35 -7.85
CA LYS A 160 17.24 -6.81 -7.72
C LYS A 160 17.20 -7.31 -6.28
N GLN A 161 17.98 -6.70 -5.38
CA GLN A 161 18.01 -7.11 -3.97
C GLN A 161 16.67 -6.87 -3.27
N SER A 162 16.03 -5.73 -3.52
CA SER A 162 14.75 -5.41 -2.88
C SER A 162 13.63 -6.31 -3.39
N VAL A 163 13.58 -6.55 -4.70
CA VAL A 163 12.63 -7.48 -5.32
C VAL A 163 12.81 -8.88 -4.75
N GLN A 164 14.05 -9.37 -4.66
CA GLN A 164 14.35 -10.66 -4.05
C GLN A 164 13.84 -10.73 -2.61
N ASN A 165 14.20 -9.76 -1.76
CA ASN A 165 13.76 -9.73 -0.37
C ASN A 165 12.23 -9.74 -0.25
N MET A 166 11.53 -8.97 -1.09
CA MET A 166 10.06 -8.87 -1.04
C MET A 166 9.37 -10.19 -1.42
N ILE A 167 9.91 -10.92 -2.39
CA ILE A 167 9.40 -12.23 -2.78
C ILE A 167 9.69 -13.26 -1.69
N GLU A 168 10.92 -13.30 -1.21
CA GLU A 168 11.38 -14.29 -0.24
C GLU A 168 10.76 -14.11 1.15
N ASN A 169 10.40 -12.87 1.52
CA ASN A 169 9.62 -12.59 2.72
C ASN A 169 8.13 -12.80 2.51
N GLY A 170 7.65 -13.12 1.30
CA GLY A 170 6.24 -13.37 1.01
C GLY A 170 5.37 -12.12 0.94
N TYR A 171 5.94 -10.92 0.79
CA TYR A 171 5.15 -9.70 0.62
C TYR A 171 4.61 -9.55 -0.81
N ILE A 172 5.26 -10.18 -1.78
CA ILE A 172 4.85 -10.13 -3.19
C ILE A 172 4.60 -11.55 -3.69
N ALA A 173 3.37 -11.78 -4.13
CA ALA A 173 3.03 -12.93 -4.94
C ALA A 173 3.20 -12.61 -6.43
N GLY A 174 3.66 -13.59 -7.19
CA GLY A 174 3.62 -13.60 -8.65
C GLY A 174 2.36 -14.27 -9.17
N TYR A 175 2.03 -13.98 -10.43
CA TYR A 175 0.95 -14.64 -11.17
C TYR A 175 1.55 -15.38 -12.36
N GLN A 176 1.17 -16.65 -12.54
CA GLN A 176 1.72 -17.51 -13.61
C GLN A 176 3.26 -17.49 -13.68
N SER A 177 3.89 -17.49 -12.51
CA SER A 177 5.34 -17.46 -12.33
C SER A 177 6.03 -16.17 -12.81
N GLN A 178 5.29 -15.06 -12.92
CA GLN A 178 5.80 -13.73 -13.27
C GLN A 178 5.57 -12.73 -12.13
N ILE A 179 6.51 -11.81 -11.95
CA ILE A 179 6.40 -10.71 -10.97
C ILE A 179 6.12 -9.34 -11.62
N ASN A 180 6.27 -9.27 -12.95
CA ASN A 180 6.03 -8.12 -13.81
C ASN A 180 6.74 -6.85 -13.32
N PRO A 181 8.08 -6.86 -13.14
CA PRO A 181 8.77 -5.82 -12.37
C PRO A 181 8.66 -4.42 -12.98
N THR A 182 8.52 -4.32 -14.31
CA THR A 182 8.44 -3.05 -15.05
C THR A 182 7.00 -2.56 -15.28
N ASN A 183 5.99 -3.39 -15.01
CA ASN A 183 4.59 -3.01 -15.19
C ASN A 183 4.20 -1.92 -14.19
N LYS A 184 3.27 -1.07 -14.60
CA LYS A 184 2.66 -0.08 -13.70
C LYS A 184 1.71 -0.79 -12.74
N MET A 185 1.69 -0.31 -11.50
CA MET A 185 0.82 -0.87 -10.46
C MET A 185 -0.50 -0.11 -10.43
N THR A 186 -1.61 -0.84 -10.30
CA THR A 186 -2.92 -0.21 -10.11
C THR A 186 -3.08 0.30 -8.68
N ARG A 187 -4.03 1.22 -8.49
CA ARG A 187 -4.34 1.78 -7.18
C ARG A 187 -4.82 0.71 -6.20
N ALA A 188 -5.63 -0.25 -6.64
CA ALA A 188 -6.11 -1.35 -5.81
C ALA A 188 -4.97 -2.31 -5.41
N GLU A 189 -4.09 -2.67 -6.35
CA GLU A 189 -2.91 -3.48 -6.03
C GLU A 189 -2.07 -2.78 -4.95
N ALA A 190 -1.81 -1.47 -5.10
CA ALA A 190 -1.02 -0.71 -4.15
C ALA A 190 -1.65 -0.69 -2.74
N ILE A 191 -2.94 -0.42 -2.64
CA ILE A 191 -3.69 -0.42 -1.38
C ILE A 191 -3.59 -1.78 -0.69
N THR A 192 -3.83 -2.86 -1.44
CA THR A 192 -3.83 -4.22 -0.88
C THR A 192 -2.44 -4.67 -0.43
N LEU A 193 -1.38 -4.28 -1.14
CA LEU A 193 -0.01 -4.54 -0.72
C LEU A 193 0.34 -3.79 0.58
N ILE A 194 -0.02 -2.51 0.68
CA ILE A 194 0.25 -1.72 1.90
C ILE A 194 -0.54 -2.29 3.08
N GLU A 195 -1.80 -2.70 2.87
CA GLU A 195 -2.58 -3.35 3.92
C GLU A 195 -1.96 -4.69 4.33
N ALA A 196 -1.55 -5.52 3.38
CA ALA A 196 -0.89 -6.79 3.69
C ALA A 196 0.40 -6.57 4.50
N TYR A 197 1.19 -5.56 4.16
CA TYR A 197 2.35 -5.16 4.95
C TYR A 197 1.96 -4.72 6.37
N LYS A 198 0.99 -3.80 6.49
CA LYS A 198 0.50 -3.26 7.77
C LYS A 198 -0.04 -4.35 8.69
N GLN A 199 -0.75 -5.34 8.14
CA GLN A 199 -1.30 -6.48 8.89
C GLN A 199 -0.31 -7.63 9.08
N ASN A 200 0.93 -7.49 8.60
CA ASN A 200 1.94 -8.54 8.65
C ASN A 200 1.48 -9.86 7.98
N ASN A 201 0.73 -9.73 6.87
CA ASN A 201 0.23 -10.83 6.05
C ASN A 201 1.24 -11.20 4.97
N ARG A 202 1.35 -12.48 4.64
CA ARG A 202 2.26 -13.02 3.61
C ARG A 202 1.52 -13.92 2.63
N THR A 203 2.02 -13.95 1.40
CA THR A 203 1.56 -14.84 0.33
C THR A 203 2.75 -15.50 -0.34
N LEU A 204 2.73 -16.84 -0.44
CA LEU A 204 3.77 -17.63 -1.09
C LEU A 204 3.25 -18.16 -2.42
N SER A 205 3.85 -17.71 -3.52
CA SER A 205 3.51 -18.14 -4.88
C SER A 205 4.64 -18.84 -5.61
N PHE A 206 5.74 -19.12 -4.90
CA PHE A 206 6.94 -19.70 -5.46
C PHE A 206 7.40 -20.88 -4.59
N LYS A 207 8.00 -21.88 -5.22
CA LYS A 207 8.59 -23.05 -4.57
C LYS A 207 9.84 -22.68 -3.81
N GLY A 208 10.09 -23.37 -2.71
CA GLY A 208 11.32 -23.24 -1.94
C GLY A 208 11.11 -23.33 -0.44
N GLU A 209 12.14 -22.89 0.29
CA GLU A 209 12.15 -22.88 1.74
C GLU A 209 11.92 -21.46 2.26
N TYR A 210 11.01 -21.31 3.22
CA TYR A 210 10.61 -20.03 3.78
C TYR A 210 10.82 -19.98 5.28
N ASN A 211 11.46 -18.92 5.74
CA ASN A 211 11.56 -18.56 7.15
C ASN A 211 11.07 -17.12 7.29
N LEU A 212 9.85 -16.97 7.81
CA LEU A 212 9.11 -15.71 7.79
C LEU A 212 9.07 -15.04 9.18
N GLY A 213 9.64 -15.67 10.20
CA GLY A 213 9.60 -15.17 11.58
C GLY A 213 8.18 -15.22 12.14
N GLN A 214 7.69 -14.10 12.67
CA GLN A 214 6.33 -14.00 13.20
C GLN A 214 5.44 -13.30 12.18
N ILE A 215 4.37 -13.95 11.76
CA ILE A 215 3.39 -13.43 10.81
C ILE A 215 1.97 -13.67 11.30
N ASN A 216 1.05 -12.82 10.88
CA ASN A 216 -0.36 -12.98 11.25
C ASN A 216 -1.01 -13.98 10.30
N ASN A 217 -1.13 -13.63 9.02
CA ASN A 217 -1.76 -14.48 8.03
C ASN A 217 -0.74 -14.98 6.99
N LEU A 218 -0.79 -16.27 6.66
CA LEU A 218 -0.07 -16.87 5.54
C LEU A 218 -1.04 -17.44 4.52
N THR A 219 -0.92 -17.01 3.27
CA THR A 219 -1.61 -17.64 2.12
C THR A 219 -0.60 -18.40 1.25
N ILE A 220 -0.87 -19.65 0.93
CA ILE A 220 -0.03 -20.49 0.07
C ILE A 220 -0.75 -20.76 -1.25
N LEU A 221 -0.17 -20.32 -2.36
CA LEU A 221 -0.75 -20.45 -3.71
C LEU A 221 -0.11 -21.57 -4.55
N THR A 222 1.01 -22.15 -4.09
CA THR A 222 1.70 -23.24 -4.78
C THR A 222 2.18 -24.29 -3.78
N GLY A 223 2.31 -25.54 -4.22
CA GLY A 223 3.00 -26.57 -3.44
C GLY A 223 4.52 -26.53 -3.67
N ASP A 224 5.20 -27.55 -3.16
CA ASP A 224 6.66 -27.69 -3.11
C ASP A 224 7.30 -26.58 -2.27
N ILE A 225 6.71 -26.36 -1.10
CA ILE A 225 7.10 -25.36 -0.12
C ILE A 225 7.47 -26.05 1.19
N THR A 226 8.57 -25.59 1.78
CA THR A 226 8.93 -25.92 3.16
C THR A 226 8.93 -24.64 4.00
N ILE A 227 8.16 -24.60 5.07
CA ILE A 227 8.14 -23.48 6.02
C ILE A 227 8.90 -23.89 7.26
N LYS A 228 9.89 -23.07 7.65
CA LYS A 228 10.80 -23.29 8.77
C LYS A 228 10.72 -22.16 9.78
N ASP A 229 10.76 -22.52 11.07
CA ASP A 229 10.93 -21.59 12.21
C ASP A 229 10.03 -20.33 12.11
N THR A 230 8.76 -20.55 11.79
CA THR A 230 7.78 -19.48 11.53
C THR A 230 6.59 -19.64 12.46
N GLN A 231 6.15 -18.54 13.09
CA GLN A 231 4.93 -18.48 13.88
C GLN A 231 3.82 -17.87 13.02
N ILE A 232 2.68 -18.56 12.90
CA ILE A 232 1.56 -18.18 12.02
C ILE A 232 0.27 -18.20 12.83
N GLN A 233 -0.49 -17.11 12.81
CA GLN A 233 -1.82 -17.10 13.46
C GLN A 233 -2.85 -17.81 12.58
N ASP A 234 -2.91 -17.45 11.30
CA ASP A 234 -3.86 -17.99 10.34
C ASP A 234 -3.16 -18.49 9.07
N LEU A 235 -3.44 -19.73 8.68
CA LEU A 235 -2.89 -20.38 7.49
C LEU A 235 -4.00 -20.72 6.49
N ILE A 236 -3.88 -20.18 5.28
CA ILE A 236 -4.76 -20.46 4.15
C ILE A 236 -3.94 -21.15 3.06
N ILE A 237 -4.41 -22.30 2.60
CA ILE A 237 -3.81 -23.02 1.47
C ILE A 237 -4.82 -22.99 0.33
N ASP A 238 -4.43 -22.42 -0.81
CA ASP A 238 -5.28 -22.39 -1.99
C ASP A 238 -5.53 -23.82 -2.49
N LYS A 239 -6.79 -24.13 -2.82
CA LYS A 239 -7.19 -25.45 -3.35
C LYS A 239 -6.45 -25.86 -4.63
N GLN A 240 -5.88 -24.89 -5.35
CA GLN A 240 -5.10 -25.10 -6.57
C GLN A 240 -3.61 -25.29 -6.29
N ALA A 241 -3.15 -25.14 -5.04
CA ALA A 241 -1.76 -25.37 -4.65
C ALA A 241 -1.42 -26.88 -4.79
N LYS A 242 -0.83 -27.25 -5.92
CA LYS A 242 -0.38 -28.63 -6.20
C LYS A 242 1.07 -28.80 -5.74
N GLY A 243 1.34 -29.92 -5.05
CA GLY A 243 2.68 -30.28 -4.56
C GLY A 243 2.71 -30.47 -3.05
N LYS A 244 3.89 -30.74 -2.50
CA LYS A 244 4.04 -31.01 -1.06
C LYS A 244 4.24 -29.71 -0.27
N ILE A 245 3.54 -29.55 0.84
CA ILE A 245 3.79 -28.48 1.82
C ILE A 245 4.35 -29.13 3.08
N GLN A 246 5.53 -28.70 3.51
CA GLN A 246 6.21 -29.19 4.71
C GLN A 246 6.29 -28.07 5.75
N LEU A 247 5.96 -28.39 6.99
CA LEU A 247 6.08 -27.49 8.13
C LEU A 247 7.15 -28.04 9.08
N GLN A 248 8.13 -27.22 9.44
CA GLN A 248 9.24 -27.58 10.31
C GLN A 248 9.41 -26.50 11.37
N ASN A 249 9.21 -26.85 12.65
CA ASN A 249 9.19 -25.88 13.75
C ASN A 249 8.22 -24.71 13.51
N VAL A 250 7.06 -24.99 12.91
CA VAL A 250 5.99 -24.00 12.71
C VAL A 250 5.01 -24.08 13.87
N GLN A 251 4.67 -22.92 14.43
CA GLN A 251 3.72 -22.78 15.53
C GLN A 251 2.51 -21.98 15.09
#